data_AF-A0A397W7W5-F1
#
_entry.id   AF-A0A397W7W5-F1
#
_cell.length_a   1.000
_cell.length_b   1.000
_cell.length_c   1.000
_cell.angle_alpha   90.00
_cell.angle_beta   90.00
_cell.angle_gamma   90.00
#
_symmetry.space_group_name_H-M   'P 1'
#
loop_
_entity.id
_entity.type
_entity.pdbx_description
1 polymer ?
#
loop_
_entity_poly.entity_id
_entity_poly.type
_entity_poly.pdbx_seq_one_letter_code
_entity_poly.pdbx_strand_id
1 'polypeptide(L)'
;MINITFNGPIAFSDGNLYIYQKINSTFILRQLINNRYLNLLYDCGRISGGVITLKVLSCTFNDPGGHYFIQMDNNFVKSAVYNKPILGIDQNMWSFQTNNNTSSEKNIDNSGDIRGILRLTISGSQFFQELDDSGKHDFFVTLIDQLIPMIPTEKGRLESNKHYQLNTPNILISLFIHEAKDNEKLTATNIKDYLHQLIINKEFTGLSLGDVTNFLDETYGFQQFQGIRKKYSALIIIVIMAFIILPLLPFIFSFELKFKNFKKIIFVALKIGFIILNFVLLILFVAHNSNNIPELHLPSVLILSIPLLINFCIAMNAIYKEIKIPLLVKILKNGLLNIVV
;
A
#
# COMPACT_ATOMS: atom_id res chain seq x y z
N MET A 1 -25.17 -16.23 4.42
CA MET A 1 -26.59 -15.86 4.21
C MET A 1 -27.32 -16.04 5.52
N ILE A 2 -28.34 -15.22 5.79
CA ILE A 2 -29.23 -15.35 6.95
C ILE A 2 -30.64 -15.57 6.44
N ASN A 3 -31.37 -16.53 7.02
CA ASN A 3 -32.77 -16.79 6.69
C ASN A 3 -33.64 -16.59 7.94
N ILE A 4 -34.72 -15.83 7.81
CA ILE A 4 -35.69 -15.56 8.89
C ILE A 4 -37.08 -15.98 8.41
N THR A 5 -37.72 -16.90 9.12
CA THR A 5 -39.04 -17.44 8.77
C THR A 5 -40.12 -16.80 9.63
N PHE A 6 -41.19 -16.33 8.99
CA PHE A 6 -42.33 -15.70 9.65
C PHE A 6 -43.61 -16.52 9.46
N ASN A 7 -44.53 -16.41 10.42
CA ASN A 7 -45.84 -17.03 10.36
C ASN A 7 -46.79 -16.19 9.48
N GLY A 8 -46.51 -16.16 8.17
CA GLY A 8 -47.39 -15.55 7.16
C GLY A 8 -46.65 -14.67 6.13
N PRO A 9 -47.39 -14.10 5.17
CA PRO A 9 -46.83 -13.21 4.16
C PRO A 9 -46.29 -11.90 4.76
N ILE A 10 -45.08 -11.51 4.34
CA ILE A 10 -44.36 -10.34 4.84
C ILE A 10 -43.85 -9.46 3.71
N ALA A 11 -43.55 -8.21 4.02
CA ALA A 11 -42.86 -7.26 3.16
C ALA A 11 -41.79 -6.51 3.97
N PHE A 12 -40.74 -6.05 3.29
CA PHE A 12 -39.76 -5.13 3.89
C PHE A 12 -40.45 -3.83 4.32
N SER A 13 -39.93 -3.22 5.38
CA SER A 13 -40.35 -1.91 5.85
C SER A 13 -39.11 -1.12 6.31
N ASP A 14 -39.25 -0.21 7.28
CA ASP A 14 -38.28 0.87 7.52
C ASP A 14 -37.36 0.63 8.72
N GLY A 15 -37.59 -0.45 9.49
CA GLY A 15 -36.71 -0.81 10.59
C GLY A 15 -35.35 -1.32 10.11
N ASN A 16 -34.43 -1.53 11.06
CA ASN A 16 -33.09 -2.03 10.78
C ASN A 16 -32.88 -3.43 11.35
N LEU A 17 -31.90 -4.13 10.78
CA LEU A 17 -31.34 -5.34 11.34
C LEU A 17 -29.86 -5.13 11.58
N TYR A 18 -29.41 -5.45 12.78
CA TYR A 18 -28.05 -5.29 13.25
C TYR A 18 -27.44 -6.65 13.52
N ILE A 19 -26.19 -6.82 13.08
CA ILE A 19 -25.36 -7.97 13.41
C ILE A 19 -24.25 -7.47 14.31
N TYR A 20 -24.19 -8.01 15.52
CA TYR A 20 -23.17 -7.67 16.50
C TYR A 20 -22.27 -8.86 16.78
N GLN A 21 -21.01 -8.58 17.08
CA GLN A 21 -20.11 -9.53 17.72
C GLN A 21 -19.93 -9.16 19.19
N LYS A 22 -19.99 -10.16 20.06
CA LYS A 22 -19.60 -10.03 21.45
C LYS A 22 -18.11 -10.30 21.58
N ILE A 23 -17.35 -9.28 21.98
CA ILE A 23 -15.92 -9.41 22.32
C ILE A 23 -15.78 -9.04 23.79
N ASN A 24 -15.40 -10.00 24.63
CA ASN A 24 -15.43 -9.84 26.09
C ASN A 24 -16.81 -9.37 26.59
N SER A 25 -16.90 -8.13 27.07
CA SER A 25 -18.12 -7.49 27.57
C SER A 25 -18.68 -6.39 26.65
N THR A 26 -18.08 -6.19 25.47
CA THR A 26 -18.51 -5.16 24.51
C THR A 26 -19.19 -5.78 23.29
N PHE A 27 -20.10 -5.01 22.69
CA PHE A 27 -20.78 -5.37 21.45
C PHE A 27 -20.26 -4.51 20.31
N ILE A 28 -19.67 -5.14 19.31
CA ILE A 28 -19.12 -4.47 18.14
C ILE A 28 -20.10 -4.66 16.98
N LEU A 29 -20.58 -3.55 16.41
CA LEU A 29 -21.44 -3.59 15.23
C LEU A 29 -20.63 -4.10 14.03
N ARG A 30 -21.04 -5.25 13.49
CA ARG A 30 -20.42 -5.86 12.31
C ARG A 30 -21.10 -5.41 11.03
N GLN A 31 -22.43 -5.41 11.03
CA GLN A 31 -23.21 -5.01 9.87
C GLN A 31 -24.57 -4.41 10.26
N LEU A 32 -24.95 -3.33 9.58
CA LEU A 32 -26.27 -2.75 9.55
C LEU A 32 -26.95 -3.11 8.22
N ILE A 33 -28.14 -3.71 8.29
CA ILE A 33 -29.00 -4.02 7.15
C ILE A 33 -30.27 -3.19 7.28
N ASN A 34 -30.47 -2.26 6.34
CA ASN A 34 -31.65 -1.40 6.26
C ASN A 34 -32.13 -1.30 4.82
N ASN A 35 -33.20 -0.53 4.57
CA ASN A 35 -33.75 -0.36 3.23
C ASN A 35 -32.72 0.19 2.22
N ARG A 36 -31.77 1.05 2.65
CA ARG A 36 -30.69 1.52 1.75
C ARG A 36 -29.77 0.39 1.34
N TYR A 37 -29.30 -0.43 2.29
CA TYR A 37 -28.47 -1.60 2.01
C TYR A 37 -29.16 -2.55 1.03
N LEU A 38 -30.47 -2.81 1.24
CA LEU A 38 -31.27 -3.68 0.38
C LEU A 38 -31.43 -3.15 -1.06
N ASN A 39 -31.39 -1.83 -1.24
CA ASN A 39 -31.54 -1.18 -2.54
C ASN A 39 -30.21 -0.94 -3.29
N LEU A 40 -29.09 -0.82 -2.57
CA LEU A 40 -27.77 -0.52 -3.16
C LEU A 40 -27.15 -1.71 -3.88
N LEU A 41 -27.50 -2.93 -3.48
CA LEU A 41 -26.97 -4.16 -4.04
C LEU A 41 -28.14 -5.00 -4.54
N TYR A 42 -28.28 -5.12 -5.87
CA TYR A 42 -29.22 -6.04 -6.48
C TYR A 42 -29.07 -7.42 -5.82
N ASP A 43 -30.18 -7.98 -5.31
CA ASP A 43 -30.27 -9.31 -4.69
C ASP A 43 -29.70 -9.46 -3.25
N CYS A 44 -29.61 -8.39 -2.46
CA CYS A 44 -29.19 -8.51 -1.05
C CYS A 44 -30.30 -8.94 -0.07
N GLY A 45 -31.56 -8.83 -0.47
CA GLY A 45 -32.69 -9.31 0.31
C GLY A 45 -33.79 -9.85 -0.59
N ARG A 46 -34.24 -11.07 -0.32
CA ARG A 46 -35.36 -11.70 -1.02
C ARG A 46 -36.41 -12.14 -0.03
N ILE A 47 -37.67 -12.00 -0.41
CA ILE A 47 -38.80 -12.56 0.34
C ILE A 47 -39.42 -13.66 -0.51
N SER A 48 -39.55 -14.86 0.05
CA SER A 48 -40.23 -15.98 -0.59
C SER A 48 -41.03 -16.76 0.45
N GLY A 49 -42.36 -16.83 0.27
CA GLY A 49 -43.22 -17.65 1.13
C GLY A 49 -43.17 -17.32 2.63
N GLY A 50 -42.97 -16.06 3.00
CA GLY A 50 -42.83 -15.65 4.42
C GLY A 50 -41.41 -15.82 4.99
N VAL A 51 -40.44 -16.19 4.15
CA VAL A 51 -39.02 -16.28 4.53
C VAL A 51 -38.27 -15.09 3.93
N ILE A 52 -37.51 -14.39 4.76
CA ILE A 52 -36.52 -13.39 4.32
C ILE A 52 -35.18 -14.08 4.19
N THR A 53 -34.54 -13.94 3.03
CA THR A 53 -33.16 -14.34 2.79
C THR A 53 -32.31 -13.09 2.65
N LEU A 54 -31.34 -12.89 3.54
CA LEU A 54 -30.43 -11.74 3.57
C LEU A 54 -29.00 -12.15 3.23
N LYS A 55 -28.38 -11.40 2.31
CA LYS A 55 -26.96 -11.52 2.00
C LYS A 55 -26.15 -10.63 2.94
N VAL A 56 -25.19 -11.26 3.59
CA VAL A 56 -24.31 -10.65 4.60
C VAL A 56 -22.94 -10.41 3.96
N LEU A 57 -22.26 -9.33 4.36
CA LEU A 57 -20.91 -9.02 3.87
C LEU A 57 -19.93 -10.12 4.31
N SER A 58 -18.96 -10.44 3.46
CA SER A 58 -17.94 -11.46 3.77
C SER A 58 -17.09 -11.11 5.00
N CYS A 59 -16.98 -9.84 5.35
CA CYS A 59 -16.28 -9.36 6.55
C CYS A 59 -17.13 -9.36 7.84
N THR A 60 -18.41 -9.73 7.79
CA THR A 60 -19.31 -9.65 8.97
C THR A 60 -19.00 -10.72 10.01
N PHE A 61 -18.77 -11.95 9.55
CA PHE A 61 -18.41 -13.10 10.38
C PHE A 61 -16.94 -13.42 10.20
N ASN A 62 -16.09 -12.43 10.46
CA ASN A 62 -14.65 -12.48 10.21
C ASN A 62 -13.81 -13.00 11.38
N ASP A 63 -14.43 -13.47 12.46
CA ASP A 63 -13.73 -14.04 13.62
C ASP A 63 -14.11 -15.53 13.77
N PRO A 64 -13.21 -16.46 13.43
CA PRO A 64 -13.39 -17.90 13.66
C PRO A 64 -13.56 -18.19 15.16
N GLY A 65 -14.62 -18.91 15.53
CA GLY A 65 -14.97 -19.14 16.93
C GLY A 65 -15.62 -17.95 17.64
N GLY A 66 -15.83 -16.83 16.95
CA GLY A 66 -16.46 -15.63 17.49
C GLY A 66 -17.93 -15.83 17.83
N HIS A 67 -18.40 -15.10 18.86
CA HIS A 67 -19.79 -15.11 19.29
C HIS A 67 -20.56 -13.92 18.72
N TYR A 68 -21.65 -14.19 18.03
CA TYR A 68 -22.46 -13.18 17.34
C TYR A 68 -23.92 -13.25 17.79
N PHE A 69 -24.63 -12.14 17.64
CA PHE A 69 -26.08 -12.12 17.74
C PHE A 69 -26.69 -11.17 16.71
N ILE A 70 -27.95 -11.44 16.38
CA ILE A 70 -28.74 -10.62 15.47
C ILE A 70 -29.82 -9.91 16.30
N GLN A 71 -29.91 -8.61 16.11
CA GLN A 71 -31.00 -7.77 16.63
C GLN A 71 -31.77 -7.23 15.44
N MET A 72 -33.10 -7.24 15.52
CA MET A 72 -33.98 -6.75 14.46
C MET A 72 -34.95 -5.77 15.09
N ASP A 73 -35.06 -4.57 14.55
CA ASP A 73 -36.01 -3.58 15.04
C ASP A 73 -37.45 -4.05 14.80
N ASN A 74 -38.35 -3.59 15.67
CA ASN A 74 -39.77 -3.56 15.32
C ASN A 74 -39.93 -2.82 13.99
N ASN A 75 -40.84 -3.30 13.14
CA ASN A 75 -41.06 -2.72 11.81
C ASN A 75 -39.87 -2.87 10.83
N PHE A 76 -38.88 -3.73 11.06
CA PHE A 76 -37.96 -4.16 9.99
C PHE A 76 -38.74 -4.83 8.84
N VAL A 77 -39.73 -5.63 9.22
CA VAL A 77 -40.75 -6.15 8.31
C VAL A 77 -42.16 -5.88 8.84
N LYS A 78 -43.10 -5.97 7.91
CA LYS A 78 -44.53 -5.83 8.16
C LYS A 78 -45.30 -6.97 7.53
N SER A 79 -46.49 -7.24 8.06
CA SER A 79 -47.42 -8.18 7.41
C SER A 79 -47.82 -7.64 6.05
N ALA A 80 -47.64 -8.44 4.99
CA ALA A 80 -48.09 -8.06 3.66
C ALA A 80 -49.63 -8.03 3.54
N VAL A 81 -50.33 -8.75 4.43
CA VAL A 81 -51.80 -8.82 4.45
C VAL A 81 -52.40 -7.63 5.20
N TYR A 82 -51.88 -7.33 6.39
CA TYR A 82 -52.47 -6.32 7.28
C TYR A 82 -51.75 -4.97 7.24
N ASN A 83 -50.61 -4.87 6.54
CA ASN A 83 -49.74 -3.70 6.52
C ASN A 83 -49.37 -3.21 7.93
N LYS A 84 -49.23 -4.14 8.89
CA LYS A 84 -48.87 -3.84 10.28
C LYS A 84 -47.42 -4.21 10.56
N PRO A 85 -46.68 -3.38 11.33
CA PRO A 85 -45.36 -3.72 11.81
C PRO A 85 -45.33 -5.08 12.51
N ILE A 86 -44.28 -5.87 12.24
CA ILE A 86 -44.00 -7.11 12.96
C ILE A 86 -42.95 -6.81 14.04
N LEU A 87 -43.06 -7.52 15.16
CA LEU A 87 -42.10 -7.43 16.25
C LEU A 87 -40.71 -7.89 15.80
N GLY A 88 -39.72 -7.19 16.33
CA GLY A 88 -38.32 -7.41 16.11
C GLY A 88 -37.77 -8.65 16.82
N ILE A 89 -36.45 -8.74 16.82
CA ILE A 89 -35.67 -9.71 17.59
C ILE A 89 -34.86 -8.91 18.60
N ASP A 90 -35.16 -9.09 19.88
CA ASP A 90 -34.44 -8.43 20.96
C ASP A 90 -33.00 -8.94 21.07
N GLN A 91 -32.17 -8.11 21.72
CA GLN A 91 -30.76 -8.41 21.95
C GLN A 91 -30.57 -9.79 22.60
N ASN A 92 -29.58 -10.55 22.13
CA ASN A 92 -29.22 -11.90 22.59
C ASN A 92 -30.30 -12.99 22.44
N MET A 93 -31.49 -12.70 21.89
CA MET A 93 -32.50 -13.72 21.63
C MET A 93 -32.08 -14.68 20.51
N TRP A 94 -31.34 -14.16 19.52
CA TRP A 94 -30.77 -14.96 18.44
C TRP A 94 -29.25 -14.82 18.41
N SER A 95 -28.57 -15.72 19.13
CA SER A 95 -27.11 -15.78 19.21
C SER A 95 -26.55 -17.09 18.66
N PHE A 96 -25.33 -17.04 18.14
CA PHE A 96 -24.61 -18.21 17.62
C PHE A 96 -23.10 -18.00 17.70
N GLN A 97 -22.35 -19.09 17.49
CA GLN A 97 -20.90 -19.07 17.41
C GLN A 97 -20.48 -19.54 16.02
N THR A 98 -19.47 -18.88 15.43
CA THR A 98 -18.86 -19.36 14.19
C THR A 98 -17.98 -20.57 14.48
N ASN A 99 -17.71 -21.38 13.47
CA ASN A 99 -16.77 -22.50 13.63
C ASN A 99 -15.34 -21.99 13.84
N ASN A 100 -14.53 -22.74 14.58
CA ASN A 100 -13.12 -22.41 14.84
C ASN A 100 -12.22 -22.64 13.61
N ASN A 101 -12.71 -23.34 12.59
CA ASN A 101 -11.87 -23.74 11.47
C ASN A 101 -11.59 -22.54 10.56
N THR A 102 -10.35 -22.07 10.53
CA THR A 102 -9.81 -21.28 9.42
C THR A 102 -9.54 -22.22 8.25
N SER A 103 -10.57 -22.56 7.48
CA SER A 103 -10.41 -23.28 6.21
C SER A 103 -9.79 -22.34 5.18
N SER A 104 -8.53 -21.96 5.40
CA SER A 104 -7.73 -21.20 4.45
C SER A 104 -6.74 -22.18 3.85
N GLU A 105 -7.04 -22.67 2.66
CA GLU A 105 -6.02 -23.26 1.80
C GLU A 105 -4.92 -22.21 1.64
N LYS A 106 -3.73 -22.51 2.19
CA LYS A 106 -2.55 -21.69 1.94
C LYS A 106 -2.26 -21.76 0.44
N ASN A 107 -2.68 -20.74 -0.30
CA ASN A 107 -2.03 -20.44 -1.56
C ASN A 107 -0.59 -20.03 -1.21
N ILE A 108 0.35 -20.96 -1.41
CA ILE A 108 1.78 -20.85 -1.07
C ILE A 108 2.41 -19.57 -1.67
N ASP A 109 1.79 -19.00 -2.71
CA ASP A 109 2.26 -17.78 -3.37
C ASP A 109 2.00 -16.46 -2.61
N ASN A 110 1.20 -16.48 -1.53
CA ASN A 110 0.84 -15.30 -0.72
C ASN A 110 1.22 -15.41 0.77
N SER A 111 2.24 -16.20 1.13
CA SER A 111 2.76 -16.24 2.51
C SER A 111 3.74 -15.09 2.76
N GLY A 112 3.25 -14.00 3.32
CA GLY A 112 4.09 -12.92 3.82
C GLY A 112 3.31 -11.72 4.31
N ASP A 113 4.02 -10.81 4.95
CA ASP A 113 3.50 -9.52 5.37
C ASP A 113 2.94 -8.73 4.18
N ILE A 114 1.75 -8.18 4.35
CA ILE A 114 1.09 -7.34 3.35
C ILE A 114 1.24 -5.88 3.77
N ARG A 115 1.86 -5.09 2.91
CA ARG A 115 1.84 -3.63 3.02
C ARG A 115 0.71 -3.12 2.15
N GLY A 116 -0.07 -2.17 2.68
CA GLY A 116 -1.10 -1.52 1.89
C GLY A 116 -1.31 -0.08 2.26
N ILE A 117 -2.23 0.51 1.51
CA ILE A 117 -2.54 1.93 1.53
C ILE A 117 -4.04 2.08 1.73
N LEU A 118 -4.38 2.97 2.66
CA LEU A 118 -5.70 3.51 2.91
C LEU A 118 -5.76 4.93 2.36
N ARG A 119 -6.93 5.37 1.88
CA ARG A 119 -7.16 6.76 1.48
C ARG A 119 -8.12 7.41 2.46
N LEU A 120 -7.80 8.62 2.89
CA LEU A 120 -8.74 9.47 3.61
C LEU A 120 -9.65 10.18 2.61
N THR A 121 -10.91 10.37 3.00
CA THR A 121 -11.85 11.28 2.35
C THR A 121 -11.28 12.70 2.27
N ILE A 122 -11.86 13.55 1.42
CA ILE A 122 -11.40 14.95 1.27
C ILE A 122 -11.50 15.69 2.61
N SER A 123 -12.64 15.57 3.30
CA SER A 123 -12.84 16.16 4.63
C SER A 123 -11.87 15.59 5.67
N GLY A 124 -11.67 14.27 5.68
CA GLY A 124 -10.69 13.63 6.56
C GLY A 124 -9.26 14.07 6.30
N SER A 125 -8.91 14.33 5.04
CA SER A 125 -7.58 14.82 4.65
C SER A 125 -7.37 16.26 5.11
N GLN A 126 -8.39 17.11 5.01
CA GLN A 126 -8.34 18.48 5.54
C GLN A 126 -8.16 18.48 7.05
N PHE A 127 -9.00 17.70 7.77
CA PHE A 127 -8.90 17.53 9.22
C PHE A 127 -7.50 17.04 9.63
N PHE A 128 -6.96 16.01 8.98
CA PHE A 128 -5.63 15.48 9.29
C PHE A 128 -4.49 16.49 9.06
N GLN A 129 -4.63 17.40 8.07
CA GLN A 129 -3.63 18.42 7.79
C GLN A 129 -3.58 19.54 8.84
N GLU A 130 -4.73 19.83 9.46
CA GLU A 130 -4.84 20.85 10.53
C GLU A 130 -4.25 20.38 11.86
N LEU A 131 -4.06 19.06 12.04
CA LEU A 131 -3.45 18.50 13.24
C LEU A 131 -1.96 18.86 13.33
N ASP A 132 -1.51 19.12 14.56
CA ASP A 132 -0.10 19.19 14.91
C ASP A 132 0.54 17.79 14.92
N ASP A 133 1.85 17.72 15.17
CA ASP A 133 2.56 16.44 15.13
C ASP A 133 2.05 15.44 16.19
N SER A 134 1.61 15.94 17.36
CA SER A 134 0.98 15.11 18.39
C SER A 134 -0.38 14.59 17.92
N GLY A 135 -1.24 15.47 17.41
CA GLY A 135 -2.57 15.09 16.91
C GLY A 135 -2.49 14.12 15.74
N LYS A 136 -1.51 14.27 14.84
CA LYS A 136 -1.25 13.28 13.78
C LYS A 136 -0.82 11.94 14.36
N HIS A 137 0.05 11.94 15.37
CA HIS A 137 0.42 10.70 16.05
C HIS A 137 -0.81 10.01 16.66
N ASP A 138 -1.63 10.76 17.38
CA ASP A 138 -2.85 10.25 18.03
C ASP A 138 -3.84 9.72 16.99
N PHE A 139 -3.99 10.41 15.86
CA PHE A 139 -4.82 9.95 14.73
C PHE A 139 -4.43 8.53 14.28
N PHE A 140 -3.13 8.24 14.11
CA PHE A 140 -2.69 6.90 13.72
C PHE A 140 -2.98 5.87 14.82
N VAL A 141 -2.79 6.22 16.10
CA VAL A 141 -3.07 5.31 17.22
C VAL A 141 -4.56 4.99 17.26
N THR A 142 -5.41 6.01 17.25
CA THR A 142 -6.87 5.86 17.24
C THR A 142 -7.36 5.10 16.02
N LEU A 143 -6.78 5.32 14.83
CA LEU A 143 -7.11 4.54 13.63
C LEU A 143 -6.86 3.05 13.84
N ILE A 144 -5.69 2.67 14.36
CA ILE A 144 -5.36 1.27 14.62
C ILE A 144 -6.27 0.68 15.70
N ASP A 145 -6.47 1.41 16.80
CA ASP A 145 -7.31 0.96 17.92
C ASP A 145 -8.77 0.75 17.51
N GLN A 146 -9.30 1.57 16.60
CA GLN A 146 -10.65 1.40 16.04
C GLN A 146 -10.73 0.28 14.99
N LEU A 147 -9.65 -0.03 14.27
CA LEU A 147 -9.62 -1.11 13.28
C LEU A 147 -9.44 -2.50 13.91
N ILE A 148 -8.68 -2.63 15.00
CA ILE A 148 -8.44 -3.90 15.71
C ILE A 148 -9.73 -4.64 16.07
N PRO A 149 -10.76 -4.04 16.72
CA PRO A 149 -11.99 -4.75 17.01
C PRO A 149 -12.79 -5.06 15.75
N MET A 150 -12.60 -4.32 14.65
CA MET A 150 -13.29 -4.54 13.38
C MET A 150 -12.77 -5.77 12.62
N ILE A 151 -11.53 -6.17 12.88
CA ILE A 151 -10.97 -7.44 12.41
C ILE A 151 -10.27 -8.10 13.60
N PRO A 152 -10.99 -8.91 14.39
CA PRO A 152 -10.40 -9.60 15.53
C PRO A 152 -9.19 -10.41 15.08
N THR A 153 -8.02 -10.00 15.54
CA THR A 153 -6.74 -10.60 15.20
C THR A 153 -5.78 -10.45 16.37
N GLU A 154 -4.65 -11.15 16.33
CA GLU A 154 -3.66 -11.04 17.40
C GLU A 154 -3.08 -9.62 17.47
N LYS A 155 -2.66 -9.21 18.68
CA LYS A 155 -1.95 -7.95 18.88
C LYS A 155 -0.70 -7.90 17.98
N GLY A 156 -0.46 -6.75 17.36
CA GLY A 156 0.67 -6.54 16.45
C GLY A 156 0.48 -7.13 15.05
N ARG A 157 -0.71 -7.63 14.69
CA ARG A 157 -1.01 -8.05 13.30
C ARG A 157 -1.33 -6.87 12.39
N LEU A 158 -1.89 -5.81 12.94
CA LEU A 158 -2.18 -4.55 12.25
C LEU A 158 -1.31 -3.45 12.83
N GLU A 159 -0.48 -2.83 12.01
CA GLU A 159 0.43 -1.76 12.42
C GLU A 159 0.45 -0.63 11.38
N SER A 160 0.82 0.56 11.84
CA SER A 160 1.15 1.67 10.94
C SER A 160 2.55 2.16 11.25
N ASN A 161 3.31 2.46 10.20
CA ASN A 161 4.59 3.16 10.32
C ASN A 161 4.40 4.68 10.51
N LYS A 162 3.15 5.16 10.67
CA LYS A 162 2.78 6.58 10.83
C LYS A 162 3.18 7.47 9.65
N HIS A 163 3.51 6.86 8.51
CA HIS A 163 3.81 7.59 7.29
C HIS A 163 2.53 7.82 6.48
N TYR A 164 2.44 9.03 5.93
CA TYR A 164 1.39 9.41 5.00
C TYR A 164 1.98 10.05 3.75
N GLN A 165 1.23 10.03 2.66
CA GLN A 165 1.58 10.66 1.39
C GLN A 165 0.45 11.60 0.97
N LEU A 166 0.83 12.76 0.40
CA LEU A 166 -0.11 13.69 -0.19
C LEU A 166 -0.45 13.22 -1.61
N ASN A 167 -1.73 12.94 -1.85
CA ASN A 167 -2.29 12.63 -3.16
C ASN A 167 -3.45 13.59 -3.43
N THR A 168 -3.12 14.86 -3.64
CA THR A 168 -4.06 15.99 -3.73
C THR A 168 -5.32 15.64 -4.51
N PRO A 169 -6.52 15.79 -3.92
CA PRO A 169 -6.82 16.44 -2.64
C PRO A 169 -6.77 15.51 -1.39
N ASN A 170 -6.43 14.23 -1.55
CA ASN A 170 -6.53 13.22 -0.49
C ASN A 170 -5.18 12.90 0.17
N ILE A 171 -5.25 12.30 1.36
CA ILE A 171 -4.10 11.72 2.05
C ILE A 171 -4.14 10.20 1.96
N LEU A 172 -2.98 9.61 1.71
CA LEU A 172 -2.76 8.16 1.72
C LEU A 172 -2.02 7.78 3.00
N ILE A 173 -2.53 6.78 3.72
CA ILE A 173 -1.98 6.26 4.98
C ILE A 173 -1.47 4.85 4.73
N SER A 174 -0.24 4.56 5.16
CA SER A 174 0.31 3.21 5.08
C SER A 174 -0.12 2.36 6.29
N LEU A 175 -0.51 1.12 5.99
CA LEU A 175 -0.87 0.09 6.96
C LEU A 175 -0.14 -1.22 6.62
N PHE A 176 0.28 -1.92 7.66
CA PHE A 176 0.99 -3.18 7.61
C PHE A 176 0.11 -4.27 8.22
N ILE A 177 0.05 -5.40 7.53
CA ILE A 177 -0.63 -6.61 7.97
C ILE A 177 0.45 -7.68 8.08
N HIS A 178 0.81 -8.04 9.30
CA HIS A 178 1.79 -9.09 9.52
C HIS A 178 1.19 -10.47 9.27
N GLU A 179 2.02 -11.40 8.80
CA GLU A 179 1.62 -12.78 8.65
C GLU A 179 1.37 -13.43 10.01
N ALA A 180 0.44 -14.40 10.03
CA ALA A 180 0.18 -15.19 11.22
C ALA A 180 1.40 -16.09 11.53
N LYS A 181 1.74 -16.20 12.81
CA LYS A 181 2.73 -17.20 13.27
C LYS A 181 2.16 -18.62 13.29
N ASP A 182 0.84 -18.72 13.42
CA ASP A 182 0.09 -19.97 13.55
C ASP A 182 -0.85 -20.14 12.34
N ASN A 183 -0.94 -21.38 11.85
CA ASN A 183 -1.71 -21.75 10.67
C ASN A 183 -3.22 -21.78 10.93
N GLU A 184 -3.64 -21.81 12.19
CA GLU A 184 -5.05 -21.78 12.60
C GLU A 184 -5.63 -20.36 12.70
N LYS A 185 -4.84 -19.35 12.31
CA LYS A 185 -5.21 -17.93 12.38
C LYS A 185 -5.45 -17.35 11.00
N LEU A 186 -6.19 -16.23 10.96
CA LEU A 186 -6.45 -15.51 9.73
C LEU A 186 -5.15 -15.16 9.01
N THR A 187 -5.09 -15.48 7.71
CA THR A 187 -3.96 -15.11 6.87
C THR A 187 -3.95 -13.60 6.64
N ALA A 188 -2.78 -13.03 6.31
CA ALA A 188 -2.69 -11.61 5.95
C ALA A 188 -3.61 -11.27 4.75
N THR A 189 -3.80 -12.22 3.83
CA THR A 189 -4.72 -12.06 2.70
C THR A 189 -6.18 -11.96 3.14
N ASN A 190 -6.62 -12.78 4.11
CA ASN A 190 -7.98 -12.66 4.65
C ASN A 190 -8.19 -11.30 5.32
N ILE A 191 -7.24 -10.85 6.14
CA ILE A 191 -7.31 -9.54 6.80
C ILE A 191 -7.37 -8.41 5.76
N LYS A 192 -6.54 -8.48 4.72
CA LYS A 192 -6.55 -7.54 3.59
C LYS A 192 -7.92 -7.47 2.91
N ASP A 193 -8.49 -8.62 2.56
CA ASP A 193 -9.79 -8.69 1.89
C ASP A 193 -10.92 -8.20 2.81
N TYR A 194 -10.87 -8.52 4.11
CA TYR A 194 -11.83 -8.02 5.10
C TYR A 194 -11.73 -6.51 5.33
N LEU A 195 -10.51 -5.95 5.46
CA LEU A 195 -10.31 -4.50 5.54
C LEU A 195 -10.90 -3.80 4.32
N HIS A 196 -10.59 -4.32 3.13
CA HIS A 196 -11.14 -3.78 1.89
C HIS A 196 -12.67 -3.78 1.92
N GLN A 197 -13.29 -4.91 2.26
CA GLN A 197 -14.75 -5.03 2.33
C GLN A 197 -15.39 -4.15 3.41
N LEU A 198 -14.76 -3.99 4.57
CA LEU A 198 -15.24 -3.09 5.62
C LEU A 198 -15.25 -1.64 5.14
N ILE A 199 -14.18 -1.19 4.48
CA ILE A 199 -14.04 0.20 4.03
C ILE A 199 -15.00 0.52 2.89
N ILE A 200 -15.11 -0.35 1.87
CA ILE A 200 -16.03 -0.07 0.75
C ILE A 200 -17.51 -0.10 1.17
N ASN A 201 -17.83 -0.81 2.27
CA ASN A 201 -19.17 -0.87 2.84
C ASN A 201 -19.26 -0.07 4.16
N LYS A 202 -18.43 0.96 4.34
CA LYS A 202 -18.29 1.71 5.61
C LYS A 202 -19.63 2.17 6.18
N GLU A 203 -20.54 2.68 5.34
CA GLU A 203 -21.90 3.12 5.74
C GLU A 203 -22.69 2.03 6.48
N PHE A 204 -22.44 0.75 6.17
CA PHE A 204 -23.17 -0.40 6.72
C PHE A 204 -22.38 -1.19 7.76
N THR A 205 -21.22 -0.70 8.20
CA THR A 205 -20.37 -1.38 9.18
C THR A 205 -20.08 -0.46 10.36
N GLY A 206 -19.53 -1.01 11.43
CA GLY A 206 -19.13 -0.23 12.61
C GLY A 206 -18.05 0.83 12.32
N LEU A 207 -17.40 0.83 11.15
CA LEU A 207 -16.43 1.88 10.78
C LEU A 207 -17.06 3.26 10.65
N SER A 208 -18.35 3.34 10.29
CA SER A 208 -19.06 4.63 10.23
C SER A 208 -19.23 5.31 11.59
N LEU A 209 -19.12 4.54 12.68
CA LEU A 209 -19.30 5.02 14.06
C LEU A 209 -18.00 5.49 14.71
N GLY A 210 -16.84 5.23 14.09
CA GLY A 210 -15.54 5.59 14.67
C GLY A 210 -15.10 7.00 14.31
N ASP A 211 -14.52 7.70 15.29
CA ASP A 211 -14.07 9.09 15.13
C ASP A 211 -13.06 9.28 13.98
N VAL A 212 -12.17 8.31 13.79
CA VAL A 212 -11.11 8.37 12.77
C VAL A 212 -11.41 7.46 11.59
N THR A 213 -11.96 6.26 11.84
CA THR A 213 -12.29 5.32 10.76
C THR A 213 -13.41 5.81 9.85
N ASN A 214 -14.28 6.72 10.32
CA ASN A 214 -15.27 7.35 9.45
C ASN A 214 -14.64 8.22 8.35
N PHE A 215 -13.39 8.69 8.52
CA PHE A 215 -12.68 9.43 7.49
C PHE A 215 -12.09 8.57 6.38
N LEU A 216 -12.16 7.23 6.48
CA LEU A 216 -11.69 6.33 5.42
C LEU A 216 -12.58 6.43 4.18
N ASP A 217 -11.96 6.43 3.01
CA ASP A 217 -12.62 6.57 1.72
C ASP A 217 -13.16 5.23 1.20
N GLU A 218 -14.47 5.08 1.24
CA GLU A 218 -15.22 3.92 0.76
C GLU A 218 -15.06 3.65 -0.73
N THR A 219 -14.73 4.66 -1.55
CA THR A 219 -14.48 4.46 -2.99
C THR A 219 -13.09 3.91 -3.29
N TYR A 220 -12.17 3.95 -2.32
CA TYR A 220 -10.80 3.47 -2.47
C TYR A 220 -10.59 2.06 -1.90
N GLY A 221 -11.18 1.80 -0.73
CA GLY A 221 -10.95 0.56 0.02
C GLY A 221 -9.52 0.42 0.53
N PHE A 222 -9.08 -0.82 0.78
CA PHE A 222 -7.69 -1.15 1.06
C PHE A 222 -6.98 -1.56 -0.23
N GLN A 223 -5.82 -0.97 -0.52
CA GLN A 223 -5.02 -1.30 -1.71
C GLN A 223 -3.66 -1.89 -1.29
N GLN A 224 -3.34 -3.09 -1.77
CA GLN A 224 -2.04 -3.69 -1.52
C GLN A 224 -0.95 -2.94 -2.28
N PHE A 225 0.09 -2.52 -1.54
CA PHE A 225 1.27 -1.91 -2.13
C PHE A 225 2.07 -2.99 -2.87
N GLN A 226 1.97 -3.00 -4.19
CA GLN A 226 2.86 -3.83 -5.01
C GLN A 226 4.23 -3.15 -5.07
N GLY A 227 5.16 -3.66 -4.27
CA GLY A 227 6.51 -3.10 -4.19
C GLY A 227 7.15 -2.92 -5.57
N ILE A 228 7.83 -1.78 -5.76
CA ILE A 228 8.67 -1.41 -6.92
C ILE A 228 9.57 -2.58 -7.36
N ARG A 229 9.96 -3.46 -6.42
CA ARG A 229 10.77 -4.66 -6.64
C ARG A 229 10.20 -5.61 -7.71
N LYS A 230 8.89 -5.90 -7.76
CA LYS A 230 8.36 -6.81 -8.82
C LYS A 230 8.40 -6.13 -10.20
N LYS A 231 8.14 -4.83 -10.26
CA LYS A 231 8.03 -4.07 -11.52
C LYS A 231 9.39 -3.69 -12.13
N TYR A 232 10.43 -3.51 -11.32
CA TYR A 232 11.76 -3.07 -11.78
C TYR A 232 12.92 -4.02 -11.43
N SER A 233 12.67 -5.20 -10.84
CA SER A 233 13.74 -6.17 -10.50
C SER A 233 14.63 -6.52 -11.70
N ALA A 234 14.03 -6.82 -12.85
CA ALA A 234 14.78 -7.13 -14.07
C ALA A 234 15.61 -5.93 -14.55
N LEU A 235 15.05 -4.72 -14.54
CA LEU A 235 15.78 -3.51 -14.93
C LEU A 235 16.95 -3.20 -14.00
N ILE A 236 16.76 -3.34 -12.68
CA ILE A 236 17.83 -3.13 -11.69
C ILE A 236 18.94 -4.18 -11.87
N ILE A 237 18.59 -5.45 -12.11
CA ILE A 237 19.55 -6.51 -12.39
C ILE A 237 20.32 -6.24 -13.70
N ILE A 238 19.63 -5.80 -14.76
CA ILE A 238 20.26 -5.42 -16.04
C ILE A 238 21.24 -4.27 -15.84
N VAL A 239 20.87 -3.24 -15.06
CA VAL A 239 21.74 -2.09 -14.76
C VAL A 239 22.97 -2.53 -13.97
N ILE A 240 22.82 -3.38 -12.95
CA ILE A 240 23.93 -3.92 -12.16
C ILE A 240 24.86 -4.78 -13.04
N MET A 241 24.30 -5.66 -13.86
CA MET A 241 25.07 -6.53 -14.76
C MET A 241 25.81 -5.73 -15.82
N ALA A 242 25.20 -4.68 -16.39
CA ALA A 242 25.88 -3.76 -17.30
C ALA A 242 27.05 -3.05 -16.60
N PHE A 243 26.88 -2.63 -15.34
CA PHE A 243 27.94 -2.01 -14.55
C PHE A 243 29.12 -2.95 -14.24
N ILE A 244 28.89 -4.27 -14.17
CA ILE A 244 29.92 -5.29 -13.91
C ILE A 244 30.61 -5.74 -15.21
N ILE A 245 29.87 -5.90 -16.31
CA ILE A 245 30.41 -6.43 -17.58
C ILE A 245 31.19 -5.37 -18.36
N LEU A 246 30.69 -4.12 -18.39
CA LEU A 246 31.29 -3.04 -19.17
C LEU A 246 32.74 -2.68 -18.78
N PRO A 247 33.17 -2.72 -17.49
CA PRO A 247 34.57 -2.55 -17.11
C PRO A 247 35.42 -3.82 -17.24
N LEU A 248 34.82 -5.02 -17.33
CA LEU A 248 35.55 -6.27 -17.60
C LEU A 248 35.90 -6.44 -19.09
N LEU A 249 35.06 -5.94 -19.99
CA LEU A 249 35.28 -5.97 -21.44
C LEU A 249 36.68 -5.46 -21.89
N PRO A 250 37.17 -4.29 -21.43
CA PRO A 250 38.51 -3.80 -21.78
C PRO A 250 39.64 -4.59 -21.12
N PHE A 251 39.41 -5.26 -19.97
CA PHE A 251 40.40 -6.12 -19.33
C PHE A 251 40.64 -7.37 -20.20
N ILE A 252 39.56 -7.95 -20.73
CA ILE A 252 39.60 -9.09 -21.65
C ILE A 252 40.20 -8.68 -23.02
N PHE A 253 39.71 -7.60 -23.63
CA PHE A 253 40.24 -7.11 -24.92
C PHE A 253 41.71 -6.66 -24.84
N SER A 254 42.15 -6.15 -23.69
CA SER A 254 43.56 -5.80 -23.47
C SER A 254 44.47 -7.03 -23.33
N PHE A 255 43.93 -8.20 -23.03
CA PHE A 255 44.72 -9.42 -22.90
C PHE A 255 45.05 -10.03 -24.27
N GLU A 256 44.15 -9.92 -25.26
CA GLU A 256 44.36 -10.46 -26.61
C GLU A 256 45.11 -9.50 -27.57
N LEU A 257 44.94 -8.18 -27.45
CA LEU A 257 45.53 -7.23 -28.40
C LEU A 257 46.81 -6.55 -27.85
N LYS A 258 47.98 -7.03 -28.31
CA LYS A 258 49.33 -6.51 -27.98
C LYS A 258 49.66 -5.11 -28.54
N PHE A 259 48.69 -4.30 -28.96
CA PHE A 259 48.93 -2.99 -29.57
C PHE A 259 48.61 -1.82 -28.61
N LYS A 260 49.66 -1.17 -28.11
CA LYS A 260 49.64 -0.13 -27.06
C LYS A 260 48.77 1.09 -27.38
N ASN A 261 48.64 1.45 -28.67
CA ASN A 261 47.85 2.61 -29.11
C ASN A 261 46.35 2.31 -29.22
N PHE A 262 45.97 1.10 -29.62
CA PHE A 262 44.57 0.67 -29.70
C PHE A 262 43.93 0.57 -28.31
N LYS A 263 44.71 0.12 -27.31
CA LYS A 263 44.29 0.07 -25.90
C LYS A 263 43.86 1.43 -25.35
N LYS A 264 44.53 2.52 -25.74
CA LYS A 264 44.18 3.88 -25.30
C LYS A 264 42.86 4.36 -25.92
N ILE A 265 42.65 4.08 -27.21
CA ILE A 265 41.42 4.50 -27.92
C ILE A 265 40.20 3.78 -27.36
N ILE A 266 40.30 2.45 -27.15
CA ILE A 266 39.23 1.65 -26.54
C ILE A 266 38.91 2.13 -25.12
N PHE A 267 39.93 2.43 -24.32
CA PHE A 267 39.75 2.94 -22.96
C PHE A 267 39.03 4.31 -22.94
N VAL A 268 39.38 5.22 -23.85
CA VAL A 268 38.71 6.53 -23.98
C VAL A 268 37.26 6.37 -24.43
N ALA A 269 37.00 5.53 -25.43
CA ALA A 269 35.64 5.27 -25.92
C ALA A 269 34.73 4.67 -24.84
N LEU A 270 35.23 3.71 -24.05
CA LEU A 270 34.52 3.14 -22.91
C LEU A 270 34.24 4.18 -21.82
N LYS A 271 35.21 5.04 -21.51
CA LYS A 271 35.03 6.10 -20.52
C LYS A 271 33.93 7.08 -20.91
N ILE A 272 33.85 7.43 -22.20
CA ILE A 272 32.77 8.27 -22.75
C ILE A 272 31.43 7.52 -22.67
N GLY A 273 31.40 6.23 -23.03
CA GLY A 273 30.19 5.40 -22.92
C GLY A 273 29.63 5.34 -21.49
N PHE A 274 30.49 5.19 -20.49
CA PHE A 274 30.11 5.24 -19.07
C PHE A 274 29.53 6.59 -18.65
N ILE A 275 30.08 7.69 -19.15
CA ILE A 275 29.58 9.05 -18.85
C ILE A 275 28.17 9.22 -19.42
N ILE A 276 27.93 8.79 -20.66
CA ILE A 276 26.62 8.88 -21.31
C ILE A 276 25.59 7.98 -20.60
N LEU A 277 25.97 6.74 -20.26
CA LEU A 277 25.10 5.81 -19.52
C LEU A 277 24.68 6.39 -18.16
N ASN A 278 25.63 6.95 -17.40
CA ASN A 278 25.35 7.61 -16.12
C ASN A 278 24.39 8.79 -16.30
N PHE A 279 24.56 9.58 -17.36
CA PHE A 279 23.70 10.73 -17.66
C PHE A 279 22.26 10.31 -18.01
N VAL A 280 22.08 9.23 -18.77
CA VAL A 280 20.75 8.70 -19.12
C VAL A 280 20.06 8.08 -17.90
N LEU A 281 20.78 7.31 -17.09
CA LEU A 281 20.25 6.74 -15.84
C LEU A 281 19.85 7.83 -14.84
N LEU A 282 20.60 8.94 -14.79
CA LEU A 282 20.26 10.13 -14.00
C LEU A 282 18.89 10.70 -14.39
N ILE A 283 18.65 10.95 -15.68
CA ILE A 283 17.39 11.51 -16.15
C ILE A 283 16.22 10.58 -15.83
N LEU A 284 16.40 9.27 -16.09
CA LEU A 284 15.38 8.25 -15.80
C LEU A 284 15.06 8.16 -14.30
N PHE A 285 16.08 8.21 -13.44
CA PHE A 285 15.88 8.13 -12.00
C PHE A 285 15.18 9.37 -11.44
N VAL A 286 15.61 10.58 -11.83
CA VAL A 286 14.99 11.83 -11.38
C VAL A 286 13.56 11.96 -11.91
N ALA A 287 13.32 11.65 -13.19
CA ALA A 287 11.99 11.71 -13.79
C ALA A 287 11.01 10.71 -13.16
N HIS A 288 11.49 9.56 -12.68
CA HIS A 288 10.63 8.49 -12.18
C HIS A 288 10.49 8.45 -10.64
N ASN A 289 11.50 8.87 -9.89
CA ASN A 289 11.54 8.68 -8.43
C ASN A 289 11.48 9.97 -7.61
N SER A 290 11.69 11.16 -8.20
CA SER A 290 11.76 12.42 -7.43
C SER A 290 10.45 12.78 -6.70
N ASN A 291 9.30 12.36 -7.21
CA ASN A 291 8.01 12.66 -6.59
C ASN A 291 7.58 11.66 -5.51
N ASN A 292 8.24 10.51 -5.37
CA ASN A 292 7.68 9.39 -4.61
C ASN A 292 8.29 9.15 -3.23
N ILE A 293 9.55 9.56 -2.98
CA ILE A 293 10.24 9.32 -1.69
C ILE A 293 11.20 10.48 -1.36
N PRO A 294 10.78 11.47 -0.53
CA PRO A 294 11.59 12.64 -0.18
C PRO A 294 12.93 12.29 0.50
N GLU A 295 12.94 11.22 1.31
CA GLU A 295 14.10 10.78 2.08
C GLU A 295 15.25 10.23 1.21
N LEU A 296 14.95 9.75 0.00
CA LEU A 296 15.96 9.26 -0.95
C LEU A 296 16.51 10.37 -1.85
N HIS A 297 15.94 11.58 -1.80
CA HIS A 297 16.36 12.68 -2.66
C HIS A 297 17.79 13.13 -2.34
N LEU A 298 18.15 13.26 -1.06
CA LEU A 298 19.48 13.71 -0.66
C LEU A 298 20.58 12.64 -0.88
N PRO A 299 20.37 11.35 -0.50
CA PRO A 299 21.31 10.27 -0.86
C PRO A 299 21.50 10.11 -2.37
N SER A 300 20.43 10.25 -3.17
CA SER A 300 20.54 10.15 -4.64
C SER A 300 21.29 11.32 -5.25
N VAL A 301 21.08 12.55 -4.77
CA VAL A 301 21.86 13.74 -5.18
C VAL A 301 23.34 13.62 -4.79
N LEU A 302 23.68 13.00 -3.65
CA LEU A 302 25.07 12.79 -3.22
C LEU A 302 25.78 11.69 -4.03
N ILE A 303 25.11 10.53 -4.22
CA ILE A 303 25.61 9.45 -5.09
C ILE A 303 25.80 9.94 -6.53
N LEU A 304 25.05 10.97 -6.94
CA LEU A 304 25.11 11.60 -8.25
C LEU A 304 26.20 12.67 -8.39
N SER A 305 26.26 13.62 -7.45
CA SER A 305 27.12 14.80 -7.55
C SER A 305 28.60 14.43 -7.44
N ILE A 306 28.93 13.45 -6.59
CA ILE A 306 30.31 13.06 -6.32
C ILE A 306 30.99 12.47 -7.58
N PRO A 307 30.41 11.49 -8.30
CA PRO A 307 31.03 10.96 -9.53
C PRO A 307 31.12 11.99 -10.66
N LEU A 308 30.13 12.87 -10.81
CA LEU A 308 30.16 13.95 -11.80
C LEU A 308 31.31 14.92 -11.52
N LEU A 309 31.48 15.32 -10.26
CA LEU A 309 32.52 16.24 -9.82
C LEU A 309 33.91 15.61 -9.98
N ILE A 310 34.06 14.32 -9.66
CA ILE A 310 35.28 13.55 -9.91
C ILE A 310 35.60 13.49 -11.42
N ASN A 311 34.61 13.15 -12.25
CA ASN A 311 34.79 13.08 -13.71
C ASN A 311 35.16 14.45 -14.30
N PHE A 312 34.55 15.53 -13.81
CA PHE A 312 34.87 16.90 -14.19
C PHE A 312 36.30 17.28 -13.78
N CYS A 313 36.71 16.97 -12.54
CA CYS A 313 38.08 17.21 -12.08
C CYS A 313 39.12 16.43 -12.91
N ILE A 314 38.83 15.18 -13.27
CA ILE A 314 39.72 14.38 -14.12
C ILE A 314 39.83 14.99 -15.53
N ALA A 315 38.70 15.43 -16.11
CA ALA A 315 38.70 16.09 -17.42
C ALA A 315 39.49 17.41 -17.39
N MET A 316 39.28 18.24 -16.37
CA MET A 316 40.02 19.49 -16.18
C MET A 316 41.51 19.24 -15.97
N ASN A 317 41.90 18.19 -15.23
CA ASN A 317 43.31 17.83 -15.04
C ASN A 317 43.94 17.30 -16.34
N ALA A 318 43.20 16.56 -17.16
CA ALA A 318 43.65 16.12 -18.47
C ALA A 318 43.90 17.31 -19.41
N ILE A 319 42.93 18.23 -19.49
CA ILE A 319 43.03 19.47 -20.27
C ILE A 319 44.18 20.34 -19.75
N TYR A 320 44.33 20.50 -18.44
CA TYR A 320 45.42 21.27 -17.85
C TYR A 320 46.79 20.69 -18.20
N LYS A 321 46.96 19.37 -18.13
CA LYS A 321 48.20 18.70 -18.56
C LYS A 321 48.43 18.88 -20.07
N GLU A 322 47.41 18.73 -20.90
CA GLU A 322 47.51 18.91 -22.35
C GLU A 322 47.74 20.36 -22.78
N ILE A 323 47.36 21.38 -22.00
CA ILE A 323 47.66 22.79 -22.29
C ILE A 323 49.07 23.16 -21.78
N LYS A 324 49.49 22.62 -20.62
CA LYS A 324 50.79 22.92 -20.04
C LYS A 324 51.94 22.33 -20.84
N ILE A 325 51.78 21.13 -21.42
CA ILE A 325 52.79 20.47 -22.26
C ILE A 325 53.18 21.32 -23.50
N PRO A 326 52.27 21.79 -24.36
CA PRO A 326 52.61 22.64 -25.50
C PRO A 326 53.09 24.03 -25.09
N LEU A 327 52.62 24.60 -23.97
CA LEU A 327 53.12 25.88 -23.46
C LEU A 327 54.57 25.77 -22.97
N LEU A 328 54.90 24.69 -22.25
CA LEU A 328 56.24 24.41 -21.72
C LEU A 328 57.22 24.03 -22.85
N VAL A 329 56.74 23.31 -23.86
CA VAL A 329 57.49 23.06 -25.11
C VAL A 329 57.73 24.37 -25.88
N LYS A 330 56.73 25.27 -25.96
CA LYS A 330 56.87 26.58 -26.63
C LYS A 330 57.85 27.50 -25.88
N ILE A 331 57.83 27.51 -24.55
CA ILE A 331 58.76 28.27 -23.71
C ILE A 331 60.18 27.71 -23.82
N LEU A 332 60.36 26.38 -23.77
CA LEU A 332 61.68 25.76 -23.97
C LEU A 332 62.24 26.03 -25.37
N LYS A 333 61.40 25.99 -26.41
CA LYS A 333 61.82 26.27 -27.80
C LYS A 333 62.21 27.73 -28.01
N ASN A 334 61.51 28.67 -27.36
CA ASN A 334 61.85 30.10 -27.43
C ASN A 334 63.01 30.50 -26.49
N GLY A 335 63.19 29.81 -25.37
CA GLY A 335 64.30 30.05 -24.43
C GLY A 335 65.64 29.52 -24.93
N LEU A 336 65.65 28.37 -25.62
CA LEU A 336 66.85 27.80 -26.26
C LEU A 336 67.32 28.62 -27.48
N LEU A 337 66.43 29.34 -28.16
CA LEU A 337 66.81 30.20 -29.28
C LEU A 337 67.56 31.49 -28.87
N ASN A 338 67.52 31.87 -27.59
CA ASN A 338 68.17 33.08 -27.07
C ASN A 338 69.52 32.82 -26.36
N ILE A 339 70.02 31.58 -26.35
CA ILE A 339 71.29 31.19 -25.70
C ILE A 339 72.37 30.79 -26.75
N VAL A 340 72.05 30.85 -28.03
CA VAL A 340 73.03 30.65 -29.12
C VAL A 340 73.05 31.90 -30.01
N VAL A 341 73.68 32.95 -29.49
CA VAL A 341 74.30 34.04 -30.27
C VAL A 341 75.68 34.28 -29.71
#